data_AF-A0A285XME7-F1
#
_entry.id   AF-A0A285XME7-F1
#
_cell.length_a   1.000
_cell.length_b   1.000
_cell.length_c   1.000
_cell.angle_alpha   90.00
_cell.angle_beta   90.00
_cell.angle_gamma   90.00
#
_symmetry.space_group_name_H-M   'P 1'
#
loop_
_entity.id
_entity.type
_entity.pdbx_description
1 polymer ?
#
loop_
_entity_poly.entity_id
_entity_poly.type
_entity_poly.pdbx_seq_one_letter_code
_entity_poly.pdbx_strand_id
1 'polypeptide(L)'
;MATTFPNADRSALGYDVDEVERFLEDARRAYTANDSAPAIEAAKIRATAFSMRKGGYSTAHVDAALERLEDAFAAREREREIADIGQKAWYAEARAKASDVVERLERPDGQRFSRVSVLGTGYHPKDVDAFAKRLGGYFREGKPLSLTEVRSIVFRPKHGGYREGQVDALLDAVVEVMLAVR
;
A
#
# COMPACT_ATOMS: atom_id res chain seq x y z
N MET A 1 18.85 42.74 -0.57
CA MET A 1 18.03 41.56 -0.94
C MET A 1 18.94 40.35 -0.81
N ALA A 2 18.53 39.31 -0.08
CA ALA A 2 19.32 38.09 0.01
C ALA A 2 19.23 37.35 -1.33
N THR A 3 20.36 37.11 -1.99
CA THR A 3 20.41 36.31 -3.22
C THR A 3 20.36 34.83 -2.85
N THR A 4 19.60 34.03 -3.61
CA THR A 4 19.40 32.59 -3.36
C THR A 4 20.73 31.83 -3.35
N PHE A 5 21.66 32.23 -4.22
CA PHE A 5 23.03 31.72 -4.29
C PHE A 5 24.05 32.87 -4.37
N PRO A 6 25.31 32.61 -4.03
CA PRO A 6 26.40 33.51 -4.37
C PRO A 6 26.64 33.53 -5.89
N ASN A 7 26.98 34.70 -6.42
CA ASN A 7 27.41 34.85 -7.81
C ASN A 7 28.79 34.21 -8.03
N ALA A 8 29.05 33.80 -9.27
CA ALA A 8 30.38 33.41 -9.69
C ALA A 8 31.37 34.59 -9.59
N ASP A 9 32.65 34.29 -9.52
CA ASP A 9 33.70 35.31 -9.49
C ASP A 9 33.58 36.29 -10.67
N ARG A 10 33.98 37.55 -10.47
CA ARG A 10 33.83 38.62 -11.49
C ARG A 10 34.52 38.30 -12.83
N SER A 11 35.51 37.42 -12.81
CA SER A 11 36.26 36.93 -13.97
C SER A 11 35.71 35.64 -14.58
N ALA A 12 34.79 34.95 -13.90
CA ALA A 12 34.23 33.67 -14.32
C ALA A 12 32.81 33.82 -14.88
N LEU A 13 32.41 32.87 -15.72
CA LEU A 13 31.02 32.71 -16.11
C LEU A 13 30.31 31.85 -15.05
N GLY A 14 29.09 32.23 -14.71
CA GLY A 14 28.21 31.48 -13.81
C GLY A 14 26.95 31.03 -14.55
N TYR A 15 26.14 30.21 -13.91
CA TYR A 15 24.85 29.84 -14.49
C TYR A 15 23.90 31.05 -14.55
N ASP A 16 23.08 31.05 -15.59
CA ASP A 16 22.04 32.03 -15.78
C ASP A 16 21.10 32.10 -14.57
N VAL A 17 21.05 33.27 -13.92
CA VAL A 17 20.24 33.49 -12.72
C VAL A 17 18.75 33.27 -13.03
N ASP A 18 18.27 33.75 -14.18
CA ASP A 18 16.85 33.68 -14.53
C ASP A 18 16.41 32.23 -14.81
N GLU A 19 17.30 31.43 -15.43
CA GLU A 19 17.02 30.01 -15.68
C GLU A 19 17.05 29.19 -14.39
N VAL A 20 18.02 29.43 -13.51
CA VAL A 20 18.13 28.73 -12.22
C VAL A 20 16.94 29.05 -11.31
N GLU A 21 16.56 30.32 -11.19
CA GLU A 21 15.41 30.72 -10.35
C GLU A 21 14.10 30.14 -10.88
N ARG A 22 13.89 30.15 -12.21
CA ARG A 22 12.69 29.56 -12.83
C ARG A 22 12.61 28.05 -12.58
N PHE A 23 13.74 27.36 -12.71
CA PHE A 23 13.80 25.93 -12.44
C PHE A 23 13.48 25.61 -10.98
N LEU A 24 14.05 26.36 -10.03
CA LEU A 24 13.75 26.18 -8.60
C LEU A 24 12.29 26.44 -8.27
N GLU A 25 11.68 27.45 -8.91
CA GLU A 25 10.26 27.73 -8.75
C GLU A 25 9.38 26.58 -9.26
N ASP A 26 9.70 26.05 -10.44
CA ASP A 26 9.00 24.90 -11.03
C ASP A 26 9.14 23.65 -10.17
N ALA A 27 10.35 23.38 -9.66
CA ALA A 27 10.62 22.27 -8.74
C ALA A 27 9.83 22.42 -7.42
N ARG A 28 9.75 23.63 -6.86
CA ARG A 28 8.98 23.92 -5.64
C ARG A 28 7.47 23.74 -5.86
N ARG A 29 6.96 24.16 -7.02
CA ARG A 29 5.55 23.94 -7.40
C ARG A 29 5.25 22.45 -7.51
N ALA A 30 6.12 21.67 -8.17
CA ALA A 30 5.98 20.22 -8.28
C ALA A 30 6.06 19.51 -6.91
N TYR A 31 6.90 20.00 -5.99
CA TYR A 31 7.02 19.44 -4.64
C TYR A 31 5.76 19.68 -3.78
N THR A 32 5.10 20.82 -3.97
CA THR A 32 3.95 21.28 -3.19
C THR A 32 2.61 20.82 -3.76
N ALA A 33 2.55 20.57 -5.09
CA ALA A 33 1.37 20.04 -5.74
C ALA A 33 1.07 18.62 -5.25
N ASN A 34 -0.06 18.45 -4.57
CA ASN A 34 -0.50 17.17 -4.04
C ASN A 34 -1.02 16.25 -5.18
N ASP A 35 -0.53 15.01 -5.20
CA ASP A 35 -1.11 13.76 -5.76
C ASP A 35 -1.69 13.69 -7.19
N SER A 36 -1.59 14.70 -8.05
CA SER A 36 -2.16 14.59 -9.42
C SER A 36 -1.38 15.27 -10.55
N ALA A 37 -0.20 15.82 -10.26
CA ALA A 37 0.72 16.29 -11.32
C ALA A 37 1.82 15.24 -11.51
N PRO A 38 2.27 14.98 -12.76
CA PRO A 38 3.43 14.12 -12.98
C PRO A 38 4.59 14.68 -12.15
N ALA A 39 5.04 13.89 -11.17
CA ALA A 39 6.14 14.26 -10.30
C ALA A 39 7.32 14.62 -11.21
N ILE A 40 8.02 15.71 -10.89
CA ILE A 40 9.34 15.91 -11.48
C ILE A 40 10.20 14.77 -10.95
N GLU A 41 10.40 13.75 -11.77
CA GLU A 41 11.24 12.59 -11.48
C GLU A 41 12.68 13.07 -11.23
N ALA A 42 13.41 12.42 -10.31
CA ALA A 42 14.81 12.75 -10.04
C ALA A 42 15.66 12.80 -11.34
N ALA A 43 15.31 11.96 -12.32
CA ALA A 43 15.91 11.95 -13.64
C ALA A 43 15.78 13.27 -14.42
N LYS A 44 14.70 14.03 -14.21
CA LYS A 44 14.45 15.32 -14.88
C LYS A 44 15.30 16.46 -14.29
N ILE A 45 15.59 16.40 -12.98
CA ILE A 45 16.53 17.33 -12.33
C ILE A 45 17.93 17.11 -12.90
N ARG A 46 18.36 15.85 -13.02
CA ARG A 46 19.67 15.47 -13.58
C ARG A 46 19.88 15.87 -15.05
N ALA A 47 18.82 15.94 -15.83
CA ALA A 47 18.87 16.30 -17.25
C ALA A 47 18.87 17.82 -17.52
N THR A 48 18.72 18.65 -16.47
CA THR A 48 18.64 20.11 -16.64
C THR A 48 20.03 20.71 -16.84
N ALA A 49 20.20 21.46 -17.93
CA ALA A 49 21.43 22.19 -18.22
C ALA A 49 21.13 23.70 -18.28
N PHE A 50 21.96 24.49 -17.62
CA PHE A 50 21.84 25.95 -17.57
C PHE A 50 22.86 26.62 -18.49
N SER A 51 22.43 27.70 -19.13
CA SER A 51 23.27 28.59 -19.92
C SER A 51 24.28 29.32 -19.03
N MET A 52 25.46 29.67 -19.58
CA MET A 52 26.49 30.42 -18.84
C MET A 52 26.45 31.92 -19.17
N ARG A 53 26.38 32.79 -18.16
CA ARG A 53 26.45 34.25 -18.30
C ARG A 53 27.42 34.89 -17.30
N LYS A 54 27.98 36.04 -17.69
CA LYS A 54 28.85 36.84 -16.81
C LYS A 54 28.02 37.43 -15.68
N GLY A 55 28.47 37.27 -14.45
CA GLY A 55 27.70 37.65 -13.25
C GLY A 55 26.58 36.67 -12.89
N GLY A 56 26.56 35.47 -13.49
CA GLY A 56 25.67 34.38 -13.13
C GLY A 56 25.94 33.80 -11.73
N TYR A 57 25.12 32.84 -11.31
CA TYR A 57 25.33 32.11 -10.06
C TYR A 57 26.54 31.19 -10.11
N SER A 58 27.19 30.99 -8.96
CA SER A 58 28.30 30.05 -8.81
C SER A 58 27.83 28.64 -9.15
N THR A 59 28.43 28.04 -10.19
CA THR A 59 28.08 26.68 -10.65
C THR A 59 28.20 25.67 -9.50
N ALA A 60 29.29 25.73 -8.74
CA ALA A 60 29.51 24.85 -7.60
C ALA A 60 28.41 24.94 -6.52
N HIS A 61 27.88 26.14 -6.25
CA HIS A 61 26.82 26.30 -5.24
C HIS A 61 25.46 25.85 -5.77
N VAL A 62 25.18 26.09 -7.05
CA VAL A 62 23.95 25.64 -7.71
C VAL A 62 23.96 24.12 -7.83
N ASP A 63 25.03 23.52 -8.32
CA ASP A 63 25.17 22.07 -8.48
C ASP A 63 25.01 21.33 -7.13
N ALA A 64 25.67 21.83 -6.08
CA ALA A 64 25.52 21.26 -4.73
C ALA A 64 24.12 21.42 -4.14
N ALA A 65 23.36 22.44 -4.57
CA ALA A 65 21.97 22.60 -4.17
C ALA A 65 21.04 21.66 -4.95
N LEU A 66 21.32 21.45 -6.24
CA LEU A 66 20.59 20.50 -7.09
C LEU A 66 20.78 19.06 -6.64
N GLU A 67 22.00 18.68 -6.23
CA GLU A 67 22.30 17.35 -5.66
C GLU A 67 21.48 17.09 -4.39
N ARG A 68 21.45 18.06 -3.46
CA ARG A 68 20.61 17.94 -2.23
C ARG A 68 19.13 17.88 -2.55
N LEU A 69 18.69 18.59 -3.59
CA LEU A 69 17.31 18.53 -4.05
C LEU A 69 17.00 17.13 -4.62
N GLU A 70 17.88 16.59 -5.47
CA GLU A 70 17.76 15.23 -6.03
C GLU A 70 17.66 14.17 -4.93
N ASP A 71 18.54 14.22 -3.92
CA ASP A 71 18.50 13.29 -2.78
C ASP A 71 17.16 13.33 -2.03
N ALA A 72 16.61 14.52 -1.82
CA ALA A 72 15.32 14.69 -1.14
C ALA A 72 14.15 14.14 -1.98
N PHE A 73 14.19 14.31 -3.30
CA PHE A 73 13.20 13.75 -4.22
C PHE A 73 13.32 12.22 -4.31
N ALA A 74 14.53 11.67 -4.39
CA ALA A 74 14.77 10.23 -4.45
C ALA A 74 14.35 9.51 -3.16
N ALA A 75 14.59 10.13 -1.98
CA ALA A 75 14.12 9.60 -0.70
C ALA A 75 12.58 9.57 -0.65
N ARG A 76 11.91 10.65 -1.06
CA ARG A 76 10.45 10.74 -1.07
C ARG A 76 9.80 9.82 -2.11
N GLU A 77 10.40 9.66 -3.28
CA GLU A 77 9.95 8.72 -4.32
C GLU A 77 10.04 7.28 -3.82
N ARG A 78 11.16 6.90 -3.21
CA ARG A 78 11.33 5.58 -2.59
C ARG A 78 10.33 5.35 -1.46
N GLU A 79 10.10 6.32 -0.58
CA GLU A 79 9.10 6.21 0.48
C GLU A 79 7.68 6.06 -0.08
N ARG A 80 7.34 6.80 -1.14
CA ARG A 80 6.04 6.67 -1.84
C ARG A 80 5.90 5.33 -2.52
N GLU A 81 6.94 4.85 -3.18
CA GLU A 81 6.91 3.56 -3.87
C GLU A 81 6.87 2.41 -2.86
N ILE A 82 7.58 2.48 -1.73
CA ILE A 82 7.45 1.52 -0.61
C ILE A 82 6.05 1.59 0.01
N ALA A 83 5.49 2.79 0.20
CA ALA A 83 4.14 2.95 0.75
C ALA A 83 3.07 2.40 -0.20
N ASP A 84 3.17 2.68 -1.50
CA ASP A 84 2.21 2.28 -2.52
C ASP A 84 2.36 0.79 -2.89
N ILE A 85 3.59 0.29 -3.07
CA ILE A 85 3.84 -1.16 -3.29
C ILE A 85 3.52 -1.95 -2.03
N GLY A 86 3.89 -1.47 -0.84
CA GLY A 86 3.57 -2.12 0.42
C GLY A 86 2.07 -2.21 0.65
N GLN A 87 1.34 -1.13 0.37
CA GLN A 87 -0.12 -1.10 0.48
C GLN A 87 -0.81 -1.93 -0.62
N LYS A 88 -0.35 -1.87 -1.87
CA LYS A 88 -0.88 -2.71 -2.97
C LYS A 88 -0.60 -4.19 -2.75
N ALA A 89 0.60 -4.57 -2.31
CA ALA A 89 0.94 -5.94 -2.00
C ALA A 89 0.11 -6.46 -0.81
N TRP A 90 -0.06 -5.65 0.23
CA TRP A 90 -0.93 -5.96 1.37
C TRP A 90 -2.39 -6.15 0.96
N TYR A 91 -2.95 -5.25 0.14
CA TYR A 91 -4.31 -5.40 -0.38
C TYR A 91 -4.44 -6.58 -1.35
N ALA A 92 -3.42 -6.88 -2.15
CA ALA A 92 -3.41 -8.03 -3.05
C ALA A 92 -3.40 -9.35 -2.26
N GLU A 93 -2.61 -9.44 -1.19
CA GLU A 93 -2.58 -10.61 -0.31
C GLU A 93 -3.92 -10.77 0.44
N ALA A 94 -4.47 -9.68 0.99
CA ALA A 94 -5.78 -9.70 1.64
C ALA A 94 -6.89 -10.09 0.66
N ARG A 95 -6.81 -9.65 -0.60
CA ARG A 95 -7.77 -10.00 -1.66
C ARG A 95 -7.64 -11.46 -2.09
N ALA A 96 -6.42 -12.00 -2.20
CA ALA A 96 -6.19 -13.42 -2.45
C ALA A 96 -6.77 -14.29 -1.32
N LYS A 97 -6.50 -13.93 -0.06
CA LYS A 97 -7.10 -14.60 1.11
C LYS A 97 -8.63 -14.51 1.10
N ALA A 98 -9.20 -13.36 0.74
CA ALA A 98 -10.64 -13.20 0.61
C ALA A 98 -11.23 -14.11 -0.49
N SER A 99 -10.56 -14.23 -1.64
CA SER A 99 -10.97 -15.15 -2.70
C SER A 99 -10.97 -16.61 -2.23
N ASP A 100 -9.91 -17.05 -1.54
CA ASP A 100 -9.83 -18.41 -0.99
C ASP A 100 -10.93 -18.70 0.04
N VAL A 101 -11.24 -17.72 0.89
CA VAL A 101 -12.34 -17.79 1.87
C VAL A 101 -13.67 -17.95 1.14
N VAL A 102 -13.96 -17.11 0.14
CA VAL A 102 -15.21 -17.16 -0.62
C VAL A 102 -15.35 -18.51 -1.34
N GLU A 103 -14.32 -18.98 -2.03
CA GLU A 103 -14.34 -20.27 -2.72
C GLU A 103 -14.64 -21.43 -1.74
N ARG A 104 -14.08 -21.37 -0.53
CA ARG A 104 -14.36 -22.35 0.53
C ARG A 104 -15.83 -22.32 0.96
N LEU A 105 -16.38 -21.13 1.18
CA LEU A 105 -17.74 -20.91 1.64
C LEU A 105 -18.78 -21.34 0.60
N GLU A 106 -18.43 -21.27 -0.69
CA GLU A 106 -19.29 -21.65 -1.81
C GLU A 106 -19.46 -23.16 -2.00
N ARG A 107 -18.59 -23.98 -1.41
CA ARG A 107 -18.73 -25.43 -1.48
C ARG A 107 -20.07 -25.89 -0.87
N PRO A 108 -20.65 -27.00 -1.37
CA PRO A 108 -21.90 -27.53 -0.83
C PRO A 108 -21.81 -27.85 0.66
N ASP A 109 -22.96 -27.81 1.33
CA ASP A 109 -23.10 -28.24 2.72
C ASP A 109 -22.56 -29.66 2.91
N GLY A 110 -21.86 -29.89 4.02
CA GLY A 110 -21.20 -31.16 4.31
C GLY A 110 -19.86 -31.39 3.60
N GLN A 111 -19.46 -30.54 2.64
CA GLN A 111 -18.26 -30.69 1.79
C GLN A 111 -17.26 -29.53 1.91
N ARG A 112 -17.56 -28.52 2.74
CA ARG A 112 -16.68 -27.35 2.94
C ARG A 112 -15.35 -27.71 3.61
N PHE A 113 -15.40 -28.65 4.56
CA PHE A 113 -14.24 -29.08 5.35
C PHE A 113 -14.12 -30.61 5.37
N SER A 114 -12.89 -31.09 5.57
CA SER A 114 -12.65 -32.50 5.82
C SER A 114 -13.23 -32.91 7.18
N ARG A 115 -13.71 -34.15 7.25
CA ARG A 115 -14.18 -34.73 8.50
C ARG A 115 -13.05 -35.44 9.24
N VAL A 116 -13.16 -35.45 10.57
CA VAL A 116 -12.33 -36.33 11.40
C VAL A 116 -12.78 -37.78 11.24
N SER A 117 -11.97 -38.72 11.73
CA SER A 117 -12.36 -40.13 11.78
C SER A 117 -13.66 -40.30 12.58
N VAL A 118 -14.37 -41.41 12.37
CA VAL A 118 -15.63 -41.71 13.08
C VAL A 118 -15.47 -41.76 14.61
N LEU A 119 -14.25 -42.04 15.09
CA LEU A 119 -13.88 -42.04 16.51
C LEU A 119 -13.39 -40.66 17.00
N GLY A 120 -13.05 -39.76 16.08
CA GLY A 120 -12.62 -38.41 16.38
C GLY A 120 -13.81 -37.48 16.67
N THR A 121 -13.59 -36.52 17.56
CA THR A 121 -14.52 -35.42 17.82
C THR A 121 -14.08 -34.22 16.99
N GLY A 122 -15.05 -33.53 16.38
CA GLY A 122 -14.83 -32.27 15.71
C GLY A 122 -16.09 -31.41 15.76
N TYR A 123 -16.14 -30.32 15.00
CA TYR A 123 -17.29 -29.42 15.03
C TYR A 123 -18.51 -29.98 14.30
N HIS A 124 -19.70 -29.68 14.84
CA HIS A 124 -20.97 -30.12 14.29
C HIS A 124 -21.18 -29.51 12.89
N PRO A 125 -21.23 -30.33 11.81
CA PRO A 125 -21.22 -29.80 10.45
C PRO A 125 -22.37 -28.85 10.12
N LYS A 126 -23.56 -29.09 10.68
CA LYS A 126 -24.71 -28.19 10.45
C LYS A 126 -24.51 -26.80 11.06
N ASP A 127 -23.82 -26.71 12.19
CA ASP A 127 -23.62 -25.44 12.90
C ASP A 127 -22.58 -24.61 12.12
N VAL A 128 -21.51 -25.28 11.69
CA VAL A 128 -20.47 -24.69 10.84
C VAL A 128 -21.04 -24.26 9.48
N ASP A 129 -21.81 -25.11 8.81
CA ASP A 129 -22.40 -24.80 7.51
C ASP A 129 -23.43 -23.66 7.59
N ALA A 130 -24.21 -23.59 8.68
CA ALA A 130 -25.13 -22.48 8.91
C ALA A 130 -24.38 -21.15 9.10
N PHE A 131 -23.26 -21.17 9.85
CA PHE A 131 -22.42 -19.98 10.00
C PHE A 131 -21.71 -19.60 8.70
N ALA A 132 -21.21 -20.58 7.94
CA ALA A 132 -20.61 -20.38 6.62
C ALA A 132 -21.58 -19.66 5.65
N LYS A 133 -22.88 -20.00 5.70
CA LYS A 133 -23.90 -19.28 4.91
C LYS A 133 -24.05 -17.82 5.31
N ARG A 134 -23.97 -17.51 6.62
CA ARG A 134 -23.98 -16.12 7.11
C ARG A 134 -22.76 -15.34 6.60
N LEU A 135 -21.58 -15.96 6.67
CA LEU A 135 -20.33 -15.40 6.12
C LEU A 135 -20.46 -15.13 4.61
N GLY A 136 -20.98 -16.09 3.84
CA GLY A 136 -21.23 -15.90 2.41
C GLY A 136 -22.22 -14.77 2.11
N GLY A 137 -23.23 -14.58 2.96
CA GLY A 137 -24.16 -13.45 2.88
C GLY A 137 -23.48 -12.10 3.14
N TYR A 138 -22.55 -12.03 4.10
CA TYR A 138 -21.74 -10.83 4.33
C TYR A 138 -20.89 -10.48 3.11
N PHE A 139 -20.15 -11.44 2.55
CA PHE A 139 -19.24 -11.19 1.42
C PHE A 139 -19.94 -10.87 0.10
N ARG A 140 -21.12 -11.46 -0.18
CA ARG A 140 -21.82 -11.25 -1.46
C ARG A 140 -22.89 -10.17 -1.42
N GLU A 141 -23.67 -10.14 -0.34
CA GLU A 141 -24.86 -9.30 -0.24
C GLU A 141 -24.63 -8.10 0.68
N GLY A 142 -23.45 -7.97 1.31
CA GLY A 142 -23.18 -6.91 2.28
C GLY A 142 -24.04 -7.02 3.54
N LYS A 143 -24.57 -8.21 3.84
CA LYS A 143 -25.39 -8.42 5.05
C LYS A 143 -24.58 -8.08 6.30
N PRO A 144 -25.17 -7.40 7.30
CA PRO A 144 -24.44 -7.02 8.50
C PRO A 144 -23.95 -8.26 9.25
N LEU A 145 -22.65 -8.30 9.50
CA LEU A 145 -22.00 -9.28 10.36
C LEU A 145 -20.85 -8.59 11.09
N SER A 146 -20.82 -8.69 12.41
CA SER A 146 -19.78 -8.04 13.21
C SER A 146 -18.54 -8.92 13.38
N LEU A 147 -17.37 -8.28 13.51
CA LEU A 147 -16.12 -8.97 13.82
C LEU A 147 -16.20 -9.77 15.14
N THR A 148 -16.93 -9.21 16.12
CA THR A 148 -17.12 -9.86 17.43
C THR A 148 -17.90 -11.16 17.30
N GLU A 149 -18.95 -11.21 16.47
CA GLU A 149 -19.71 -12.43 16.22
C GLU A 149 -18.86 -13.55 15.62
N VAL A 150 -17.91 -13.22 14.74
CA VAL A 150 -16.98 -14.20 14.16
C VAL A 150 -16.00 -14.73 15.20
N ARG A 151 -15.48 -13.86 16.08
CA ARG A 151 -14.52 -14.24 17.12
C ARG A 151 -15.14 -15.01 18.28
N SER A 152 -16.43 -14.79 18.57
CA SER A 152 -17.12 -15.42 19.70
C SER A 152 -17.99 -16.60 19.31
N ILE A 153 -17.96 -17.05 18.05
CA ILE A 153 -18.78 -18.18 17.60
C ILE A 153 -18.26 -19.47 18.26
N VAL A 154 -19.20 -20.29 18.74
CA VAL A 154 -18.89 -21.60 19.33
C VAL A 154 -19.71 -22.65 18.61
N PHE A 155 -19.04 -23.69 18.12
CA PHE A 155 -19.69 -24.84 17.49
C PHE A 155 -19.82 -25.99 18.47
N ARG A 156 -20.95 -26.70 18.43
CA ARG A 156 -21.13 -27.89 19.26
C ARG A 156 -20.20 -29.02 18.78
N PRO A 157 -19.66 -29.86 19.68
CA PRO A 157 -18.87 -31.02 19.29
C PRO A 157 -19.76 -32.12 18.69
N LYS A 158 -19.20 -32.89 17.75
CA LYS A 158 -19.83 -34.06 17.12
C LYS A 158 -18.77 -35.09 16.72
N HIS A 159 -19.04 -36.37 16.99
CA HIS A 159 -18.24 -37.46 16.43
C HIS A 159 -18.34 -37.51 14.90
N GLY A 160 -17.20 -37.69 14.23
CA GLY A 160 -17.11 -37.59 12.77
C GLY A 160 -17.48 -36.21 12.23
N GLY A 161 -17.35 -35.17 13.06
CA GLY A 161 -17.58 -33.77 12.69
C GLY A 161 -16.52 -33.22 11.73
N TYR A 162 -16.62 -31.93 11.42
CA TYR A 162 -15.56 -31.24 10.69
C TYR A 162 -14.30 -31.10 11.54
N ARG A 163 -13.14 -31.16 10.89
CA ARG A 163 -11.85 -30.95 11.55
C ARG A 163 -11.74 -29.51 12.06
N GLU A 164 -11.61 -29.37 13.37
CA GLU A 164 -11.59 -28.08 14.09
C GLU A 164 -10.56 -27.13 13.48
N GLY A 165 -9.30 -27.57 13.35
CA GLY A 165 -8.24 -26.72 12.79
C GLY A 165 -8.48 -26.21 11.37
N GLN A 166 -9.28 -26.88 10.52
CA GLN A 166 -9.63 -26.31 9.21
C GLN A 166 -10.72 -25.25 9.31
N VAL A 167 -11.64 -25.40 10.27
CA VAL A 167 -12.70 -24.43 10.53
C VAL A 167 -12.11 -23.19 11.19
N ASP A 168 -11.24 -23.36 12.18
CA ASP A 168 -10.58 -22.27 12.89
C ASP A 168 -9.70 -21.43 11.95
N ALA A 169 -8.92 -22.09 11.08
CA ALA A 169 -8.12 -21.40 10.07
C ALA A 169 -8.99 -20.57 9.10
N LEU A 170 -10.22 -21.02 8.78
CA LEU A 170 -11.14 -20.22 7.99
C LEU A 170 -11.64 -19.01 8.77
N LEU A 171 -12.01 -19.17 10.05
CA LEU A 171 -12.47 -18.07 10.89
C LEU A 171 -11.39 -17.01 11.07
N ASP A 172 -10.13 -17.43 11.27
CA ASP A 172 -8.99 -16.53 11.38
C ASP A 172 -8.77 -15.75 10.07
N ALA A 173 -8.81 -16.42 8.92
CA ALA A 173 -8.71 -15.77 7.61
C ALA A 173 -9.84 -14.76 7.38
N VAL A 174 -11.07 -15.09 7.78
CA VAL A 174 -12.22 -14.17 7.72
C VAL A 174 -11.97 -12.93 8.59
N VAL A 175 -11.50 -13.12 9.83
CA VAL A 175 -11.18 -12.02 10.75
C VAL A 175 -10.11 -11.10 10.14
N GLU A 176 -9.06 -11.68 9.55
CA GLU A 176 -7.99 -10.92 8.88
C GLU A 176 -8.53 -10.09 7.71
N VAL A 177 -9.36 -10.70 6.84
CA VAL A 177 -9.99 -10.00 5.71
C VAL A 177 -10.92 -8.88 6.18
N MET A 178 -11.75 -9.12 7.21
CA MET A 178 -12.64 -8.09 7.76
C MET A 178 -11.87 -6.90 8.37
N LEU A 179 -10.66 -7.14 8.91
CA LEU A 179 -9.79 -6.08 9.41
C LEU A 179 -9.09 -5.31 8.28
N ALA A 180 -8.71 -5.99 7.19
CA ALA A 180 -8.01 -5.38 6.07
C ALA A 180 -8.91 -4.47 5.20
N VAL A 181 -10.22 -4.69 5.21
CA VAL A 181 -11.20 -3.92 4.41
C VAL A 181 -11.77 -2.70 5.17
N ARG A 182 -11.35 -2.48 6.42
CA ARG A 182 -11.77 -1.33 7.25
C ARG A 182 -10.85 -0.13 7.08
#